data_AF-A0A7M1S1V8-F1
#
_entry.id   AF-A0A7M1S1V8-F1
#
_cell.length_a   1.000
_cell.length_b   1.000
_cell.length_c   1.000
_cell.angle_alpha   90.00
_cell.angle_beta   90.00
_cell.angle_gamma   90.00
#
_symmetry.space_group_name_H-M   'P 1'
#
loop_
_entity.id
_entity.type
_entity.pdbx_description
1 polymer ?
#
loop_
_entity_poly.entity_id
_entity_poly.type
_entity_poly.pdbx_seq_one_letter_code
_entity_poly.pdbx_strand_id
1 'polypeptide(L)'
;MKFTANSITIITLITLSCIEASSEKIDTRLLYKNKCKICHTTRLVTLQGKGNLTGPPADEVMLHVKEKYPEKEEAVKFMVDYIMDPSVTKALCASIDKFGLMPSMKNTITPNEAKAISEMMFDTFPREAFSKMEMQSRRGITFKTIDRNGDGSISPEEFKLFRAKRNNIDPESFRGNLYFQKVDLDHNGKMSKDEFQKMREGRMR
;
A
#
# COMPACT_ATOMS: atom_id res chain seq x y z
N MET A 1 45.79 19.00 -71.99
CA MET A 1 44.32 19.15 -71.95
C MET A 1 43.74 18.11 -71.01
N LYS A 2 42.71 18.51 -70.27
CA LYS A 2 42.28 17.94 -68.98
C LYS A 2 41.56 16.60 -69.11
N PHE A 3 41.89 15.65 -68.24
CA PHE A 3 41.07 14.48 -67.91
C PHE A 3 39.99 14.92 -66.91
N THR A 4 38.71 14.62 -67.18
CA THR A 4 37.62 14.78 -66.21
C THR A 4 37.07 13.40 -65.88
N ALA A 5 37.36 12.94 -64.66
CA ALA A 5 36.76 11.75 -64.06
C ALA A 5 35.38 12.11 -63.48
N ASN A 6 34.35 11.38 -63.90
CA ASN A 6 33.02 11.45 -63.30
C ASN A 6 32.98 10.48 -62.10
N SER A 7 32.98 11.03 -60.89
CA SER A 7 32.72 10.28 -59.67
C SER A 7 31.21 10.12 -59.48
N ILE A 8 30.70 8.90 -59.66
CA ILE A 8 29.32 8.54 -59.32
C ILE A 8 29.30 8.22 -57.82
N THR A 9 28.73 9.13 -57.03
CA THR A 9 28.50 8.92 -55.59
C THR A 9 27.20 8.13 -55.42
N ILE A 10 27.31 6.85 -55.06
CA ILE A 10 26.17 6.00 -54.71
C ILE A 10 25.73 6.37 -53.28
N ILE A 11 24.58 7.04 -53.15
CA ILE A 11 23.95 7.34 -51.87
C ILE A 11 23.14 6.10 -51.45
N THR A 12 23.69 5.30 -50.54
CA THR A 12 23.01 4.15 -49.94
C THR A 12 21.97 4.67 -48.93
N LEU A 13 20.69 4.64 -49.33
CA LEU A 13 19.56 5.00 -48.48
C LEU A 13 19.35 3.87 -47.46
N ILE A 14 19.90 4.03 -46.25
CA ILE A 14 19.67 3.10 -45.13
C ILE A 14 18.25 3.35 -44.64
N THR A 15 17.31 2.49 -45.03
CA THR A 15 15.97 2.47 -44.45
C THR A 15 16.07 2.01 -43.00
N LEU A 16 15.95 2.97 -42.08
CA LEU A 16 15.83 2.71 -40.64
C LEU A 16 14.47 2.00 -40.41
N SER A 17 14.49 0.67 -40.46
CA SER A 17 13.34 -0.14 -40.07
C SER A 17 13.15 0.03 -38.57
N CYS A 18 12.09 0.76 -38.18
CA CYS A 18 11.69 0.88 -36.79
C CYS A 18 11.32 -0.52 -36.29
N ILE A 19 12.19 -1.10 -35.46
CA ILE A 19 11.85 -2.29 -34.68
C ILE A 19 10.84 -1.81 -33.64
N GLU A 20 9.56 -2.02 -33.91
CA GLU A 20 8.51 -1.93 -32.90
C GLU A 20 8.77 -3.05 -31.89
N ALA A 21 9.39 -2.70 -30.77
CA ALA A 21 9.52 -3.59 -29.63
C ALA A 21 8.09 -3.94 -29.17
N SER A 22 7.66 -5.17 -29.45
CA SER A 22 6.39 -5.66 -28.92
C SER A 22 6.53 -5.74 -27.40
N SER A 23 5.81 -4.89 -26.68
CA SER A 23 5.72 -5.01 -25.24
C SER A 23 4.98 -6.33 -24.96
N GLU A 24 5.69 -7.34 -24.49
CA GLU A 24 5.08 -8.58 -24.04
C GLU A 24 3.98 -8.25 -23.02
N LYS A 25 2.75 -8.68 -23.31
CA LYS A 25 1.58 -8.32 -22.50
C LYS A 25 1.71 -8.98 -21.13
N ILE A 26 2.01 -8.19 -20.10
CA ILE A 26 2.14 -8.67 -18.73
C ILE A 26 0.78 -9.22 -18.26
N ASP A 27 0.70 -10.51 -17.92
CA ASP A 27 -0.45 -11.07 -17.20
C ASP A 27 -0.36 -10.71 -15.72
N THR A 28 -0.87 -9.53 -15.37
CA THR A 28 -0.82 -8.99 -14.01
C THR A 28 -1.56 -9.85 -13.00
N ARG A 29 -2.61 -10.57 -13.39
CA ARG A 29 -3.36 -11.43 -12.45
C ARG A 29 -2.54 -12.65 -12.07
N LEU A 30 -1.90 -13.28 -13.06
CA LEU A 30 -0.98 -14.40 -12.83
C LEU A 30 0.24 -13.96 -12.01
N LEU A 31 0.82 -12.81 -12.38
CA LEU A 31 1.94 -12.23 -11.65
C LEU A 31 1.61 -11.98 -10.18
N TYR A 32 0.47 -11.32 -9.88
CA TYR A 32 0.02 -11.12 -8.51
C TYR A 32 -0.19 -12.44 -7.78
N LYS A 33 -0.84 -13.42 -8.43
CA LYS A 33 -1.09 -14.75 -7.86
C LYS A 33 0.22 -15.43 -7.43
N ASN A 34 1.28 -15.29 -8.23
CA ASN A 34 2.54 -15.99 -7.99
C ASN A 34 3.47 -15.23 -7.03
N LYS A 35 3.42 -13.90 -7.01
CA LYS A 35 4.41 -13.05 -6.30
C LYS A 35 3.85 -12.37 -5.05
N CYS A 36 2.56 -12.05 -5.02
CA CYS A 36 1.96 -11.25 -3.95
C CYS A 36 0.99 -12.05 -3.08
N LYS A 37 0.28 -13.02 -3.68
CA LYS A 37 -0.78 -13.80 -2.99
C LYS A 37 -0.26 -14.73 -1.90
N ILE A 38 1.06 -14.96 -1.83
CA ILE A 38 1.69 -15.65 -0.70
C ILE A 38 1.38 -14.94 0.64
N CYS A 39 1.25 -13.61 0.63
CA CYS A 39 0.91 -12.82 1.82
C CYS A 39 -0.43 -12.09 1.69
N HIS A 40 -0.71 -11.51 0.53
CA HIS A 40 -1.87 -10.65 0.32
C HIS A 40 -3.04 -11.40 -0.30
N THR A 41 -4.09 -11.61 0.49
CA THR A 41 -5.32 -12.21 -0.03
C THR A 41 -6.16 -11.21 -0.82
N THR A 42 -6.74 -11.67 -1.92
CA THR A 42 -7.77 -10.96 -2.70
C THR A 42 -9.18 -11.45 -2.37
N ARG A 43 -9.31 -12.46 -1.48
CA ARG A 43 -10.62 -12.87 -0.95
C ARG A 43 -11.15 -11.76 -0.05
N LEU A 44 -12.45 -11.53 -0.09
CA LEU A 44 -13.08 -10.62 0.87
C LEU A 44 -12.92 -11.22 2.27
N VAL A 45 -12.22 -10.52 3.15
CA VAL A 45 -11.99 -10.95 4.53
C VAL A 45 -12.84 -10.09 5.45
N THR A 46 -13.79 -10.71 6.14
CA THR A 46 -14.53 -10.08 7.23
C THR A 46 -13.63 -9.89 8.45
N LEU A 47 -14.03 -9.04 9.40
CA LEU A 47 -13.25 -8.75 10.61
C LEU A 47 -12.77 -10.03 11.35
N GLN A 48 -13.61 -11.08 11.39
CA GLN A 48 -13.29 -12.35 12.07
C GLN A 48 -12.16 -13.16 11.42
N GLY A 49 -11.80 -12.90 10.15
CA GLY A 49 -10.80 -13.66 9.41
C GLY A 49 -9.40 -13.04 9.36
N LYS A 50 -9.19 -11.86 9.96
CA LYS A 50 -7.95 -11.10 9.81
C LYS A 50 -6.76 -11.66 10.60
N GLY A 51 -7.01 -12.30 11.74
CA GLY A 51 -5.95 -12.76 12.65
C GLY A 51 -5.01 -13.82 12.07
N ASN A 52 -5.49 -14.64 11.14
CA ASN A 52 -4.78 -15.80 10.56
C ASN A 52 -4.06 -15.49 9.23
N LEU A 53 -4.01 -14.22 8.83
CA LEU A 53 -3.38 -13.82 7.58
C LEU A 53 -1.88 -13.61 7.75
N THR A 54 -1.13 -13.83 6.67
CA THR A 54 0.31 -13.52 6.62
C THR A 54 0.56 -12.04 6.32
N GLY A 55 -0.31 -11.41 5.54
CA GLY A 55 -0.26 -9.99 5.21
C GLY A 55 -1.65 -9.36 5.16
N PRO A 56 -1.73 -8.02 5.09
CA PRO A 56 -3.01 -7.32 5.02
C PRO A 56 -3.75 -7.68 3.71
N PRO A 57 -5.09 -7.84 3.74
CA PRO A 57 -5.90 -8.04 2.53
C PRO A 57 -5.74 -6.90 1.53
N ALA A 58 -5.85 -7.22 0.23
CA ALA A 58 -5.71 -6.23 -0.84
C ALA A 58 -6.72 -5.07 -0.72
N ASP A 59 -7.96 -5.35 -0.29
CA ASP A 59 -8.95 -4.29 -0.04
C ASP A 59 -8.51 -3.32 1.06
N GLU A 60 -7.93 -3.81 2.16
CA GLU A 60 -7.49 -2.96 3.27
C GLU A 60 -6.28 -2.10 2.87
N VAL A 61 -5.34 -2.68 2.13
CA VAL A 61 -4.19 -1.95 1.57
C VAL A 61 -4.69 -0.82 0.67
N MET A 62 -5.55 -1.13 -0.30
CA MET A 62 -6.00 -0.13 -1.27
C MET A 62 -6.94 0.92 -0.68
N LEU A 63 -7.71 0.60 0.36
CA LEU A 63 -8.50 1.60 1.08
C LEU A 63 -7.58 2.71 1.60
N HIS A 64 -6.53 2.36 2.34
CA HIS A 64 -5.64 3.34 2.93
C HIS A 64 -4.72 4.05 1.92
N VAL A 65 -4.34 3.35 0.84
CA VAL A 65 -3.62 4.00 -0.27
C VAL A 65 -4.50 5.09 -0.88
N LYS A 66 -5.77 4.80 -1.16
CA LYS A 66 -6.69 5.78 -1.78
C LYS A 66 -7.11 6.92 -0.85
N GLU A 67 -7.23 6.69 0.45
CA GLU A 67 -7.42 7.75 1.46
C GLU A 67 -6.25 8.75 1.49
N LYS A 68 -5.04 8.31 1.13
CA LYS A 68 -3.84 9.16 1.13
C LYS A 68 -3.53 9.74 -0.25
N TYR A 69 -3.74 8.94 -1.29
CA TYR A 69 -3.43 9.21 -2.69
C TYR A 69 -4.67 8.87 -3.53
N PRO A 70 -5.64 9.79 -3.64
CA PRO A 70 -6.88 9.54 -4.37
C PRO A 70 -6.65 9.44 -5.89
N GLU A 71 -5.60 10.10 -6.39
CA GLU A 71 -5.20 10.07 -7.79
C GLU A 71 -4.38 8.82 -8.11
N LYS A 72 -4.73 8.13 -9.20
CA LYS A 72 -4.15 6.83 -9.57
C LYS A 72 -2.64 6.91 -9.75
N GLU A 73 -2.16 7.95 -10.42
CA GLU A 73 -0.75 8.13 -10.74
C GLU A 73 0.11 8.24 -9.46
N GLU A 74 -0.34 9.04 -8.49
CA GLU A 74 0.36 9.21 -7.21
C GLU A 74 0.26 7.95 -6.33
N ALA A 75 -0.89 7.28 -6.34
CA ALA A 75 -1.06 6.01 -5.63
C ALA A 75 -0.13 4.93 -6.18
N VAL A 76 -0.05 4.78 -7.51
CA VAL A 76 0.81 3.81 -8.18
C VAL A 76 2.28 4.14 -7.91
N LYS A 77 2.68 5.41 -7.98
CA LYS A 77 4.04 5.84 -7.65
C LYS A 77 4.41 5.47 -6.21
N PHE A 78 3.53 5.76 -5.24
CA PHE A 78 3.73 5.37 -3.85
C PHE A 78 3.83 3.86 -3.69
N MET A 79 2.94 3.09 -4.32
CA MET A 79 2.93 1.64 -4.21
C MET A 79 4.19 1.01 -4.80
N VAL A 80 4.67 1.48 -5.95
CA VAL A 80 5.93 1.02 -6.54
C VAL A 80 7.10 1.30 -5.61
N ASP A 81 7.19 2.52 -5.07
CA ASP A 81 8.24 2.87 -4.09
C ASP A 81 8.17 1.97 -2.84
N TYR A 82 6.98 1.76 -2.27
CA TYR A 82 6.81 0.94 -1.07
C TYR A 82 7.07 -0.56 -1.32
N ILE A 83 6.67 -1.09 -2.49
CA ILE A 83 6.91 -2.49 -2.86
C ILE A 83 8.41 -2.76 -3.05
N MET A 84 9.15 -1.80 -3.58
CA MET A 84 10.57 -1.92 -3.84
C MET A 84 11.44 -1.60 -2.62
N ASP A 85 11.06 -0.59 -1.86
CA ASP A 85 11.80 -0.05 -0.73
C ASP A 85 10.85 0.29 0.44
N PRO A 86 10.27 -0.74 1.10
CA PRO A 86 9.35 -0.54 2.21
C PRO A 86 10.09 0.00 3.42
N SER A 87 9.47 0.97 4.12
CA SER A 87 9.95 1.45 5.41
C SER A 87 8.79 1.70 6.37
N VAL A 88 9.07 1.68 7.68
CA VAL A 88 8.08 1.99 8.72
C VAL A 88 7.50 3.40 8.54
N THR A 89 8.33 4.36 8.14
CA THR A 89 7.90 5.75 7.93
C THR A 89 6.93 5.89 6.75
N LYS A 90 7.12 5.10 5.68
CA LYS A 90 6.23 5.06 4.51
C LYS A 90 4.91 4.32 4.77
N ALA A 91 4.85 3.44 5.80
CA ALA A 91 3.67 2.62 6.04
C ALA A 91 2.42 3.46 6.34
N LEU A 92 1.35 3.28 5.57
CA LEU A 92 0.09 4.04 5.73
C LEU A 92 -0.86 3.40 6.75
N CYS A 93 -0.78 2.09 6.94
CA CYS A 93 -1.72 1.34 7.75
C CYS A 93 -1.08 0.88 9.06
N ALA A 94 -1.90 0.91 10.11
CA ALA A 94 -1.55 0.35 11.41
C ALA A 94 -1.32 -1.16 11.36
N SER A 95 -1.72 -1.85 10.28
CA SER A 95 -1.50 -3.27 10.05
C SER A 95 -0.03 -3.71 10.18
N ILE A 96 0.92 -2.78 10.05
CA ILE A 96 2.35 -3.02 10.31
C ILE A 96 2.60 -3.56 11.72
N ASP A 97 1.79 -3.16 12.71
CA ASP A 97 1.90 -3.69 14.07
C ASP A 97 1.51 -5.17 14.16
N LYS A 98 0.71 -5.67 13.21
CA LYS A 98 0.29 -7.08 13.17
C LYS A 98 1.19 -7.90 12.25
N PHE A 99 1.40 -7.42 11.02
CA PHE A 99 2.10 -8.17 9.97
C PHE A 99 3.58 -7.85 9.88
N GLY A 100 4.08 -6.85 10.62
CA GLY A 100 5.42 -6.32 10.44
C GLY A 100 5.56 -5.52 9.14
N LEU A 101 6.79 -5.08 8.87
CA LEU A 101 7.13 -4.40 7.63
C LEU A 101 7.02 -5.37 6.44
N MET A 102 6.46 -4.89 5.32
CA MET A 102 6.40 -5.67 4.08
C MET A 102 7.82 -6.01 3.61
N PRO A 103 8.11 -7.24 3.15
CA PRO A 103 9.40 -7.54 2.55
C PRO A 103 9.60 -6.78 1.24
N SER A 104 10.82 -6.31 0.98
CA SER A 104 11.18 -5.70 -0.30
C SER A 104 11.06 -6.71 -1.44
N MET A 105 10.52 -6.27 -2.57
CA MET A 105 10.35 -7.09 -3.78
C MET A 105 11.39 -6.78 -4.87
N LYS A 106 12.40 -5.95 -4.59
CA LYS A 106 13.40 -5.42 -5.56
C LYS A 106 14.15 -6.50 -6.36
N ASN A 107 14.26 -7.70 -5.81
CA ASN A 107 14.93 -8.85 -6.46
C ASN A 107 13.95 -9.97 -6.86
N THR A 108 12.64 -9.72 -6.75
CA THR A 108 11.59 -10.71 -7.03
C THR A 108 10.70 -10.31 -8.21
N ILE A 109 10.50 -9.01 -8.41
CA ILE A 109 9.79 -8.40 -9.54
C ILE A 109 10.51 -7.12 -9.99
N THR A 110 10.29 -6.73 -11.24
CA THR A 110 10.81 -5.49 -11.83
C THR A 110 9.93 -4.27 -11.49
N PRO A 111 10.43 -3.03 -11.64
CA PRO A 111 9.61 -1.82 -11.47
C PRO A 111 8.38 -1.78 -12.38
N ASN A 112 8.48 -2.26 -13.61
CA ASN A 112 7.36 -2.31 -14.55
C ASN A 112 6.28 -3.32 -14.10
N GLU A 113 6.70 -4.48 -13.60
CA GLU A 113 5.80 -5.47 -13.01
C GLU A 113 5.12 -4.93 -11.74
N ALA A 114 5.86 -4.25 -10.85
CA ALA A 114 5.30 -3.60 -9.68
C ALA A 114 4.29 -2.51 -10.05
N LYS A 115 4.57 -1.72 -11.10
CA LYS A 115 3.66 -0.72 -11.65
C LYS A 115 2.37 -1.38 -12.14
N ALA A 116 2.47 -2.41 -12.97
CA ALA A 116 1.31 -3.14 -13.50
C ALA A 116 0.45 -3.72 -12.36
N ILE A 117 1.09 -4.34 -11.35
CA ILE A 117 0.40 -4.83 -10.15
C ILE A 117 -0.34 -3.70 -9.43
N SER A 118 0.33 -2.56 -9.23
CA SER A 118 -0.22 -1.42 -8.49
C SER A 118 -1.42 -0.81 -9.21
N GLU A 119 -1.34 -0.66 -10.54
CA GLU A 119 -2.46 -0.20 -11.37
C GLU A 119 -3.66 -1.16 -11.28
N MET A 120 -3.42 -2.47 -11.42
CA MET A 120 -4.47 -3.49 -11.28
C MET A 120 -5.10 -3.46 -9.89
N MET A 121 -4.29 -3.33 -8.83
CA MET A 121 -4.79 -3.22 -7.46
C MET A 121 -5.65 -1.97 -7.28
N PHE A 122 -5.21 -0.82 -7.80
CA PHE A 122 -5.96 0.42 -7.76
C PHE A 122 -7.29 0.31 -8.48
N ASP A 123 -7.33 -0.33 -9.65
CA ASP A 123 -8.57 -0.47 -10.42
C ASP A 123 -9.54 -1.49 -9.80
N THR A 124 -9.01 -2.46 -9.05
CA THR A 124 -9.82 -3.59 -8.52
C THR A 124 -10.27 -3.38 -7.07
N PHE A 125 -9.52 -2.64 -6.26
CA PHE A 125 -9.71 -2.55 -4.81
C PHE A 125 -9.71 -1.10 -4.28
N PRO A 126 -10.29 -0.85 -3.10
CA PRO A 126 -11.15 -1.77 -2.34
C PRO A 126 -12.46 -2.01 -3.08
N ARG A 127 -13.05 -3.18 -2.87
CA ARG A 127 -14.42 -3.44 -3.33
C ARG A 127 -15.41 -2.64 -2.48
N GLU A 128 -16.54 -2.30 -3.07
CA GLU A 128 -17.59 -1.52 -2.40
C GLU A 128 -18.07 -2.20 -1.11
N ALA A 129 -18.28 -3.53 -1.14
CA ALA A 129 -18.68 -4.30 0.03
C ALA A 129 -17.68 -4.20 1.19
N PHE A 130 -16.37 -4.23 0.90
CA PHE A 130 -15.34 -4.02 1.92
C PHE A 130 -15.40 -2.60 2.47
N SER A 131 -15.49 -1.61 1.59
CA SER A 131 -15.53 -0.19 1.96
C SER A 131 -16.72 0.14 2.87
N LYS A 132 -17.91 -0.37 2.55
CA LYS A 132 -19.11 -0.22 3.39
C LYS A 132 -18.93 -0.87 4.77
N MET A 133 -18.43 -2.10 4.80
CA MET A 133 -18.15 -2.81 6.05
C MET A 133 -17.14 -2.06 6.92
N GLU A 134 -16.04 -1.59 6.34
CA GLU A 134 -15.01 -0.86 7.09
C GLU A 134 -15.48 0.53 7.53
N MET A 135 -16.26 1.24 6.72
CA MET A 135 -16.91 2.49 7.13
C MET A 135 -17.85 2.27 8.32
N GLN A 136 -18.66 1.20 8.29
CA GLN A 136 -19.50 0.82 9.41
C GLN A 136 -18.68 0.45 10.65
N SER A 137 -17.58 -0.29 10.49
CA SER A 137 -16.68 -0.64 11.60
C SER A 137 -16.04 0.58 12.25
N ARG A 138 -15.85 1.66 11.48
CA ARG A 138 -15.29 2.94 11.92
C ARG A 138 -16.30 3.87 12.62
N ARG A 139 -17.60 3.66 12.40
CA ARG A 139 -18.66 4.48 13.00
C ARG A 139 -18.69 4.31 14.52
N GLY A 140 -18.94 5.40 15.23
CA GLY A 140 -19.04 5.40 16.70
C GLY A 140 -17.71 5.33 17.45
N ILE A 141 -16.58 5.09 16.77
CA ILE A 141 -15.26 5.17 17.40
C ILE A 141 -14.95 6.64 17.68
N THR A 142 -14.73 6.96 18.95
CA THR A 142 -14.36 8.29 19.44
C THR A 142 -13.12 8.19 20.34
N PHE A 143 -12.49 9.32 20.64
CA PHE A 143 -11.36 9.36 21.59
C PHE A 143 -11.73 8.69 22.93
N LYS A 144 -12.91 9.03 23.48
CA LYS A 144 -13.45 8.47 24.74
C LYS A 144 -13.72 6.97 24.69
N THR A 145 -13.93 6.39 23.51
CA THR A 145 -14.14 4.93 23.40
C THR A 145 -12.83 4.15 23.47
N ILE A 146 -11.69 4.84 23.33
CA ILE A 146 -10.34 4.27 23.34
C ILE A 146 -9.64 4.61 24.66
N ASP A 147 -9.69 5.87 25.09
CA ASP A 147 -9.27 6.35 26.43
C ASP A 147 -10.20 5.72 27.48
N ARG A 148 -9.78 4.58 28.03
CA ARG A 148 -10.59 3.71 28.89
C ARG A 148 -10.44 4.12 30.35
N ASN A 149 -9.26 4.55 30.75
CA ASN A 149 -9.02 5.00 32.12
C ASN A 149 -9.48 6.46 32.34
N GLY A 150 -9.76 7.22 31.27
CA GLY A 150 -10.26 8.58 31.34
C GLY A 150 -9.19 9.60 31.73
N ASP A 151 -7.92 9.30 31.49
CA ASP A 151 -6.80 10.18 31.86
C ASP A 151 -6.57 11.33 30.86
N GLY A 152 -7.39 11.40 29.80
CA GLY A 152 -7.32 12.42 28.77
C GLY A 152 -6.30 12.12 27.67
N SER A 153 -5.73 10.92 27.67
CA SER A 153 -4.73 10.44 26.71
C SER A 153 -5.08 9.01 26.28
N ILE A 154 -4.59 8.59 25.10
CA ILE A 154 -4.66 7.19 24.69
C ILE A 154 -3.26 6.60 24.85
N SER A 155 -3.11 5.63 25.74
CA SER A 155 -1.88 4.86 25.90
C SER A 155 -1.65 3.87 24.74
N PRO A 156 -0.40 3.39 24.52
CA PRO A 156 -0.14 2.33 23.55
C PRO A 156 -0.97 1.07 23.81
N GLU A 157 -1.18 0.73 25.08
CA GLU A 157 -1.94 -0.46 25.48
C GLU A 157 -3.43 -0.31 25.16
N GLU A 158 -4.04 0.85 25.46
CA GLU A 158 -5.43 1.13 25.08
C GLU A 158 -5.63 1.09 23.57
N PHE A 159 -4.69 1.65 22.81
CA PHE A 159 -4.72 1.60 21.35
C PHE A 159 -4.59 0.16 20.82
N LYS A 160 -3.69 -0.65 21.39
CA LYS A 160 -3.50 -2.07 21.06
C LYS A 160 -4.78 -2.86 21.32
N LEU A 161 -5.32 -2.78 22.55
CA LEU A 161 -6.52 -3.50 22.98
C LEU A 161 -7.75 -3.10 22.15
N PHE A 162 -7.93 -1.82 21.88
CA PHE A 162 -9.00 -1.33 21.03
C PHE A 162 -8.93 -1.94 19.62
N ARG A 163 -7.73 -1.95 19.01
CA ARG A 163 -7.54 -2.50 17.66
C ARG A 163 -7.67 -4.02 17.61
N ALA A 164 -7.18 -4.71 18.62
CA ALA A 164 -7.33 -6.14 18.80
C ALA A 164 -8.82 -6.50 18.84
N LYS A 165 -9.60 -5.84 19.70
CA LYS A 165 -11.04 -6.03 19.82
C LYS A 165 -11.78 -5.72 18.51
N ARG A 166 -11.48 -4.60 17.85
CA ARG A 166 -12.13 -4.20 16.59
C ARG A 166 -11.93 -5.21 15.47
N ASN A 167 -10.72 -5.78 15.37
CA ASN A 167 -10.38 -6.72 14.31
C ASN A 167 -10.52 -8.19 14.73
N ASN A 168 -11.03 -8.48 15.93
CA ASN A 168 -11.07 -9.82 16.49
C ASN A 168 -9.70 -10.54 16.40
N ILE A 169 -8.65 -9.83 16.79
CA ILE A 169 -7.26 -10.30 16.82
C ILE A 169 -6.84 -10.43 18.28
N ASP A 170 -6.07 -11.46 18.61
CA ASP A 170 -5.42 -11.60 19.91
C ASP A 170 -4.42 -10.43 20.13
N PRO A 171 -4.55 -9.62 21.20
CA PRO A 171 -3.64 -8.52 21.50
C PRO A 171 -2.17 -8.93 21.58
N GLU A 172 -1.87 -10.16 21.99
CA GLU A 172 -0.49 -10.66 22.10
C GLU A 172 0.10 -11.07 20.75
N SER A 173 -0.74 -11.16 19.72
CA SER A 173 -0.31 -11.51 18.37
C SER A 173 0.19 -10.32 17.54
N PHE A 174 0.23 -9.12 18.14
CA PHE A 174 0.85 -7.93 17.56
C PHE A 174 2.38 -8.01 17.74
N ARG A 175 3.11 -7.64 16.70
CA ARG A 175 4.58 -7.65 16.63
C ARG A 175 5.23 -6.37 17.17
N GLY A 176 4.45 -5.32 17.46
CA GLY A 176 4.97 -4.07 18.03
C GLY A 176 3.97 -2.92 17.98
N ASN A 177 4.47 -1.72 18.30
CA ASN A 177 3.72 -0.45 18.32
C ASN A 177 4.28 0.56 17.30
N LEU A 178 4.76 0.06 16.15
CA LEU A 178 5.39 0.85 15.10
C LEU A 178 4.47 1.95 14.58
N TYR A 179 3.17 1.65 14.43
CA TYR A 179 2.21 2.66 14.00
C TYR A 179 1.96 3.71 15.09
N PHE A 180 2.01 3.34 16.37
CA PHE A 180 1.78 4.27 17.48
C PHE A 180 2.82 5.40 17.46
N GLN A 181 4.09 5.08 17.22
CA GLN A 181 5.17 6.07 17.09
C GLN A 181 4.96 7.07 15.95
N LYS A 182 4.16 6.72 14.93
CA LYS A 182 3.84 7.61 13.80
C LYS A 182 2.72 8.60 14.13
N VAL A 183 1.88 8.27 15.10
CA VAL A 183 0.71 9.09 15.48
C VAL A 183 0.92 9.84 16.79
N ASP A 184 1.88 9.42 17.61
CA ASP A 184 2.50 10.18 18.70
C ASP A 184 3.50 11.18 18.10
N LEU A 185 3.02 12.38 17.81
CA LEU A 185 3.73 13.42 17.04
C LEU A 185 4.69 14.23 17.92
N ASP A 186 4.36 14.40 19.20
CA ASP A 186 5.25 15.08 20.16
C ASP A 186 6.20 14.11 20.89
N HIS A 187 6.07 12.81 20.62
CA HIS A 187 6.91 11.73 21.15
C HIS A 187 6.87 11.62 22.67
N ASN A 188 5.74 11.97 23.28
CA ASN A 188 5.57 11.90 24.73
C ASN A 188 5.14 10.49 25.21
N GLY A 189 4.97 9.52 24.30
CA GLY A 189 4.62 8.13 24.59
C GLY A 189 3.12 7.87 24.72
N LYS A 190 2.27 8.85 24.46
CA LYS A 190 0.80 8.77 24.53
C LYS A 190 0.17 9.61 23.42
N MET A 191 -1.06 9.28 23.04
CA MET A 191 -1.77 10.01 21.99
C MET A 191 -2.81 10.96 22.60
N SER A 192 -2.63 12.24 22.36
CA SER A 192 -3.58 13.30 22.70
C SER A 192 -4.82 13.28 21.79
N LYS A 193 -5.86 14.01 22.17
CA LYS A 193 -7.08 14.18 21.36
C LYS A 193 -6.78 14.81 20.00
N ASP A 194 -5.86 15.76 19.94
CA ASP A 194 -5.50 16.47 18.71
C ASP A 194 -4.74 15.56 17.76
N GLU A 195 -3.84 14.72 18.27
CA GLU A 195 -3.14 13.70 17.49
C GLU A 195 -4.10 12.64 16.96
N PHE A 196 -5.05 12.18 17.79
CA PHE A 196 -6.11 11.28 17.38
C PHE A 196 -6.96 11.90 16.25
N GLN A 197 -7.29 13.20 16.34
CA GLN A 197 -8.03 13.89 15.30
C GLN A 197 -7.23 13.98 14.00
N LYS A 198 -5.96 14.38 14.05
CA LYS A 198 -5.06 14.41 12.88
C LYS A 198 -4.94 13.04 12.21
N MET A 199 -4.83 11.97 13.01
CA MET A 199 -4.83 10.59 12.51
C MET A 199 -6.12 10.27 11.76
N ARG A 200 -7.29 10.70 12.26
CA ARG A 200 -8.58 10.46 11.59
C ARG A 200 -8.76 11.28 10.32
N GLU A 201 -8.40 12.56 10.36
CA GLU A 201 -8.45 13.43 9.18
C GLU A 201 -7.58 12.90 8.04
N GLY A 202 -6.40 12.36 8.37
CA GLY A 202 -5.52 11.70 7.40
C GLY A 202 -6.11 10.44 6.75
N ARG A 203 -7.20 9.86 7.30
CA ARG A 203 -7.91 8.69 6.76
C ARG A 203 -9.23 9.02 6.08
N MET A 204 -9.67 10.27 6.07
CA MET A 204 -10.96 10.68 5.51
C MET A 204 -10.81 11.70 4.36
N ARG A 205 -9.61 11.82 3.81
CA ARG A 205 -9.32 12.62 2.61
C ARG A 205 -9.49 11.78 1.35
#